data_AF-A0A6J4X6L8-F1
#
_entry.id   AF-A0A6J4X6L8-F1
#
_cell.length_a   1.000
_cell.length_b   1.000
_cell.length_c   1.000
_cell.angle_alpha   90.00
_cell.angle_beta   90.00
_cell.angle_gamma   90.00
#
_symmetry.space_group_name_H-M   'P 1'
#
loop_
_entity.id
_entity.type
_entity.pdbx_description
1 polymer ?
#
loop_
_entity_poly.entity_id
_entity_poly.type
_entity_poly.pdbx_seq_one_letter_code
_entity_poly.pdbx_strand_id
1 'polypeptide(L)'
;MFIRSLAAALFYLSWMVLFLGSITAGVCAKVTEDFVWHHLETRHTIIHYRSIEDLKQFDRKIAYHTGKWGVLSTIFRSNSDTIHDKVTKKTDGIFEKAQQLLDMRKRMDKVNIYICRNKKQLHDNYYKIFRRPCRYRAWYAYELNAVYVNHQDLDEGMLSHELAHSIIDHYLLVRPPRASAEILASYVDRHLFD
;
A
#
# COMPACT_ATOMS: atom_id res chain seq x y z
N MET A 1 -25.90 71.54 4.33
CA MET A 1 -27.28 72.05 4.51
C MET A 1 -28.24 71.04 3.88
N PHE A 2 -29.36 70.80 4.56
CA PHE A 2 -30.30 69.68 4.45
C PHE A 2 -30.98 69.46 3.07
N ILE A 3 -31.16 68.16 2.75
CA ILE A 3 -32.35 67.42 2.24
C ILE A 3 -33.28 68.09 1.22
N ARG A 4 -33.49 67.39 0.08
CA ARG A 4 -34.76 67.03 -0.64
C ARG A 4 -34.35 66.61 -2.07
N SER A 5 -34.90 65.59 -2.73
CA SER A 5 -36.31 65.30 -2.93
C SER A 5 -36.52 63.88 -3.47
N LEU A 6 -37.68 63.33 -3.13
CA LEU A 6 -38.28 62.06 -3.54
C LEU A 6 -38.62 61.97 -5.05
N ALA A 7 -38.75 60.71 -5.48
CA ALA A 7 -39.68 60.14 -6.48
C ALA A 7 -39.39 60.33 -7.98
N ALA A 8 -39.13 59.21 -8.67
CA ALA A 8 -39.82 58.88 -9.92
C ALA A 8 -39.62 57.41 -10.36
N ALA A 9 -40.76 56.79 -10.70
CA ALA A 9 -40.97 55.83 -11.78
C ALA A 9 -40.49 54.37 -11.66
N LEU A 10 -41.48 53.55 -11.31
CA LEU A 10 -41.67 52.18 -11.75
C LEU A 10 -41.73 52.03 -13.29
N PHE A 11 -41.51 50.79 -13.75
CA PHE A 11 -41.92 50.13 -15.02
C PHE A 11 -40.99 50.18 -16.25
N TYR A 12 -40.26 49.07 -16.45
CA TYR A 12 -40.13 48.31 -17.72
C TYR A 12 -39.88 46.83 -17.33
N LEU A 13 -40.90 45.96 -17.28
CA LEU A 13 -41.44 45.10 -18.35
C LEU A 13 -40.43 44.12 -18.99
N SER A 14 -40.58 42.84 -18.63
CA SER A 14 -40.80 41.70 -19.54
C SER A 14 -39.74 41.37 -20.63
N TRP A 15 -38.81 40.47 -20.29
CA TRP A 15 -38.14 39.43 -21.12
C TRP A 15 -37.00 38.91 -20.23
N MET A 16 -36.87 37.66 -19.78
CA MET A 16 -37.06 36.39 -20.44
C MET A 16 -37.58 35.35 -19.43
N VAL A 17 -38.75 34.82 -19.75
CA VAL A 17 -39.20 33.50 -19.28
C VAL A 17 -38.48 32.44 -20.12
N LEU A 18 -38.22 31.28 -19.50
CA LEU A 18 -37.75 29.99 -20.07
C LEU A 18 -36.24 29.82 -20.27
N PHE A 19 -35.59 29.23 -19.27
CA PHE A 19 -34.81 28.00 -19.46
C PHE A 19 -34.72 27.24 -18.12
N LEU A 20 -35.86 26.71 -17.67
CA LEU A 20 -35.91 25.61 -16.69
C LEU A 20 -35.46 24.33 -17.42
N GLY A 21 -34.15 24.24 -17.66
CA GLY A 21 -33.50 22.99 -18.04
C GLY A 21 -33.14 22.23 -16.77
N SER A 22 -34.00 21.31 -16.36
CA SER A 22 -33.73 20.35 -15.30
C SER A 22 -32.53 19.48 -15.66
N ILE A 23 -31.32 19.91 -15.30
CA ILE A 23 -30.16 19.01 -15.20
C ILE A 23 -30.35 18.26 -13.90
N THR A 24 -31.08 17.16 -13.94
CA THR A 24 -30.91 16.11 -12.94
C THR A 24 -29.53 15.51 -13.18
N ALA A 25 -28.51 16.17 -12.65
CA ALA A 25 -27.22 15.55 -12.43
C ALA A 25 -27.51 14.38 -11.48
N GLY A 26 -27.65 13.19 -12.05
CA GLY A 26 -27.63 11.96 -11.29
C GLY A 26 -26.33 11.96 -10.51
N VAL A 27 -26.42 12.33 -9.23
CA VAL A 27 -25.38 12.09 -8.25
C VAL A 27 -25.29 10.57 -8.18
N CYS A 28 -24.44 10.00 -9.02
CA CYS A 28 -23.94 8.65 -8.85
C CYS A 28 -23.09 8.72 -7.58
N ALA A 29 -23.76 8.63 -6.44
CA ALA A 29 -23.14 8.29 -5.19
C ALA A 29 -22.49 6.92 -5.42
N LYS A 30 -21.22 6.95 -5.83
CA LYS A 30 -20.35 5.79 -5.68
C LYS A 30 -20.41 5.48 -4.20
N VAL A 31 -21.13 4.42 -3.85
CA VAL A 31 -21.03 3.78 -2.56
C VAL A 31 -19.54 3.46 -2.41
N THR A 32 -18.83 4.33 -1.71
CA THR A 32 -17.54 3.99 -1.15
C THR A 32 -17.89 3.02 -0.05
N GLU A 33 -17.98 1.73 -0.39
CA GLU A 33 -17.95 0.68 0.61
C GLU A 33 -16.72 0.97 1.47
N ASP A 34 -16.95 1.37 2.72
CA ASP A 34 -15.91 1.48 3.72
C ASP A 34 -15.50 0.06 4.05
N PHE A 35 -14.48 -0.41 3.33
CA PHE A 35 -13.94 -1.75 3.51
C PHE A 35 -13.15 -1.80 4.81
N VAL A 36 -13.50 -2.76 5.67
CA VAL A 36 -12.74 -3.06 6.88
C VAL A 36 -11.48 -3.84 6.51
N TRP A 37 -10.33 -3.37 6.97
CA TRP A 37 -9.07 -4.11 6.86
C TRP A 37 -8.92 -5.05 8.07
N HIS A 38 -8.65 -6.32 7.80
CA HIS A 38 -8.15 -7.26 8.78
C HIS A 38 -6.62 -7.16 8.84
N HIS A 39 -6.03 -7.47 9.99
CA HIS A 39 -4.59 -7.46 10.19
C HIS A 39 -4.08 -8.82 10.67
N LEU A 40 -2.93 -9.23 10.13
CA LEU A 40 -2.12 -10.35 10.59
C LEU A 40 -0.77 -9.80 11.01
N GLU A 41 -0.45 -9.90 12.28
CA GLU A 41 0.80 -9.41 12.84
C GLU A 41 1.87 -10.53 12.80
N THR A 42 3.04 -10.22 12.26
CA THR A 42 4.21 -11.09 12.20
C THR A 42 5.32 -10.54 13.10
N ARG A 43 6.52 -11.17 13.10
CA ARG A 43 7.66 -10.60 13.83
C ARG A 43 8.05 -9.22 13.31
N HIS A 44 8.09 -9.06 11.98
CA HIS A 44 8.63 -7.87 11.32
C HIS A 44 7.58 -7.01 10.59
N THR A 45 6.36 -7.50 10.42
CA THR A 45 5.35 -6.86 9.56
C THR A 45 3.95 -6.90 10.16
N ILE A 46 3.08 -6.02 9.69
CA ILE A 46 1.63 -6.06 9.92
C ILE A 46 0.97 -6.13 8.55
N ILE A 47 0.36 -7.27 8.25
CA ILE A 47 -0.22 -7.56 6.93
C ILE A 47 -1.71 -7.22 6.97
N HIS A 48 -2.10 -6.24 6.17
CA HIS A 48 -3.47 -5.78 5.99
C HIS A 48 -4.11 -6.45 4.77
N TYR A 49 -5.22 -7.14 4.99
CA TYR A 49 -6.00 -7.84 3.96
C TYR A 49 -7.50 -7.64 4.15
N ARG A 50 -8.30 -7.83 3.10
CA ARG A 50 -9.77 -7.63 3.16
C ARG A 50 -10.55 -8.92 3.32
N SER A 51 -10.03 -10.00 2.76
CA SER A 51 -10.64 -11.32 2.81
C SER A 51 -9.57 -12.38 3.00
N ILE A 52 -9.95 -13.53 3.57
CA ILE A 52 -9.06 -14.68 3.69
C ILE A 52 -8.60 -15.17 2.31
N GLU A 53 -9.39 -14.94 1.27
CA GLU A 53 -9.04 -15.20 -0.13
C GLU A 53 -7.87 -14.33 -0.59
N ASP A 54 -7.82 -13.04 -0.25
CA ASP A 54 -6.68 -12.17 -0.57
C ASP A 54 -5.40 -12.71 0.08
N LEU A 55 -5.50 -13.15 1.34
CA LEU A 55 -4.39 -13.74 2.07
C LEU A 55 -3.91 -15.07 1.46
N LYS A 56 -4.85 -15.92 1.03
CA LYS A 56 -4.53 -17.16 0.28
C LYS A 56 -3.89 -16.88 -1.08
N GLN A 57 -4.33 -15.83 -1.79
CA GLN A 57 -3.71 -15.42 -3.05
C GLN A 57 -2.29 -14.91 -2.81
N PHE A 58 -2.11 -14.09 -1.78
CA PHE A 58 -0.79 -13.63 -1.36
C PHE A 58 0.14 -14.81 -1.05
N ASP A 59 -0.28 -15.76 -0.20
CA ASP A 59 0.49 -16.99 0.12
C ASP A 59 0.94 -17.76 -1.14
N ARG A 60 0.06 -17.88 -2.14
CA ARG A 60 0.38 -18.56 -3.41
C ARG A 60 1.40 -17.80 -4.26
N LYS A 61 1.43 -16.48 -4.18
CA LYS A 61 2.38 -15.63 -4.91
C LYS A 61 3.75 -15.55 -4.25
N ILE A 62 3.81 -15.79 -2.95
CA ILE A 62 5.07 -15.86 -2.22
C ILE A 62 5.43 -17.32 -1.89
N ALA A 63 5.93 -18.06 -2.89
CA ALA A 63 6.46 -19.42 -2.75
C ALA A 63 7.89 -19.44 -2.16
N TYR A 64 8.16 -18.59 -1.16
CA TYR A 64 9.42 -18.59 -0.43
C TYR A 64 9.46 -19.76 0.56
N HIS A 65 10.46 -20.65 0.43
CA HIS A 65 10.64 -21.78 1.33
C HIS A 65 11.90 -21.55 2.15
N THR A 66 11.77 -21.51 3.48
CA THR A 66 12.90 -21.33 4.43
C THR A 66 13.83 -22.56 4.53
N GLY A 67 13.74 -23.49 3.57
CA GLY A 67 14.22 -24.87 3.65
C GLY A 67 15.74 -25.08 3.73
N LYS A 68 16.55 -24.01 3.80
CA LYS A 68 18.02 -24.13 3.87
C LYS A 68 18.75 -23.22 4.86
N TRP A 69 18.07 -22.31 5.56
CA TRP A 69 18.80 -21.26 6.30
C TRP A 69 18.41 -21.19 7.78
N GLY A 70 19.32 -21.74 8.60
CA GLY A 70 19.58 -21.38 10.00
C GLY A 70 18.49 -21.66 11.03
N VAL A 71 18.73 -22.63 11.92
CA VAL A 71 18.25 -22.89 13.31
C VAL A 71 16.80 -22.52 13.74
N LEU A 72 16.23 -21.42 13.27
CA LEU A 72 14.84 -20.99 13.47
C LEU A 72 13.83 -21.83 12.66
N SER A 73 14.15 -22.28 11.44
CA SER A 73 13.20 -23.03 10.60
C SER A 73 12.83 -24.41 11.19
N THR A 74 13.70 -25.00 12.00
CA THR A 74 13.46 -26.28 12.68
C THR A 74 12.45 -26.15 13.83
N ILE A 75 12.33 -24.97 14.45
CA ILE A 75 11.41 -24.75 15.58
C ILE A 75 9.95 -24.61 15.10
N PHE A 76 9.73 -24.26 13.83
CA PHE A 76 8.40 -23.94 13.31
C PHE A 76 7.77 -25.01 12.41
N ARG A 77 8.29 -26.25 12.30
CA ARG A 77 7.57 -27.32 11.55
C ARG A 77 6.44 -27.91 12.39
N SER A 78 5.30 -27.22 12.40
CA SER A 78 4.02 -27.81 12.82
C SER A 78 3.36 -28.51 11.63
N ASN A 79 2.88 -29.74 11.83
CA ASN A 79 2.27 -30.57 10.79
C ASN A 79 0.85 -30.14 10.39
N SER A 80 0.32 -29.04 10.93
CA SER A 80 -0.99 -28.48 10.57
C SER A 80 -0.95 -26.94 10.46
N ASP A 81 0.00 -26.40 9.69
CA ASP A 81 0.12 -24.94 9.52
C ASP A 81 -1.15 -24.32 8.93
N THR A 82 -1.74 -23.38 9.66
CA THR A 82 -2.84 -22.55 9.16
C THR A 82 -2.33 -21.61 8.06
N ILE A 83 -3.25 -21.02 7.29
CA ILE A 83 -2.88 -20.01 6.28
C ILE A 83 -2.16 -18.81 6.91
N HIS A 84 -2.54 -18.42 8.13
CA HIS A 84 -1.84 -17.35 8.87
C HIS A 84 -0.40 -17.76 9.18
N ASP A 85 -0.19 -18.99 9.68
CA ASP A 85 1.16 -19.48 9.99
C ASP A 85 2.06 -19.52 8.76
N LYS A 86 1.53 -19.95 7.61
CA LYS A 86 2.28 -20.00 6.35
C LYS A 86 2.70 -18.60 5.91
N VAL A 87 1.77 -17.65 5.86
CA VAL A 87 2.04 -16.27 5.45
C VAL A 87 3.02 -15.59 6.40
N THR A 88 2.85 -15.80 7.72
CA THR A 88 3.77 -15.27 8.74
C THR A 88 5.18 -15.78 8.52
N LYS A 89 5.38 -17.10 8.40
CA LYS A 89 6.72 -17.69 8.22
C LYS A 89 7.39 -17.24 6.93
N LYS A 90 6.63 -17.15 5.84
CA LYS A 90 7.16 -16.72 4.54
C LYS A 90 7.55 -15.25 4.55
N THR A 91 6.66 -14.38 5.03
CA THR A 91 6.92 -12.93 5.09
C THR A 91 8.08 -12.61 6.01
N ASP A 92 8.13 -13.22 7.21
CA ASP A 92 9.26 -13.04 8.13
C ASP A 92 10.56 -13.59 7.52
N GLY A 93 10.50 -14.74 6.84
CA GLY A 93 11.66 -15.32 6.15
C GLY A 93 12.22 -14.44 5.03
N ILE A 94 11.35 -13.79 4.24
CA ILE A 94 11.77 -12.82 3.21
C ILE A 94 12.40 -11.59 3.87
N PHE A 95 11.77 -11.05 4.92
CA PHE A 95 12.29 -9.88 5.63
C PHE A 95 13.67 -10.16 6.25
N GLU A 96 13.84 -11.29 6.92
CA GLU A 96 15.11 -11.69 7.54
C GLU A 96 16.20 -11.95 6.51
N LYS A 97 15.84 -12.53 5.35
CA LYS A 97 16.77 -12.70 4.23
C LYS A 97 17.19 -11.34 3.66
N ALA A 98 16.27 -10.39 3.51
CA ALA A 98 16.60 -9.04 3.09
C ALA A 98 17.56 -8.35 4.08
N GLN A 99 17.29 -8.43 5.40
CA GLN A 99 18.22 -7.92 6.42
C GLN A 99 19.60 -8.57 6.33
N GLN A 100 19.65 -9.88 6.09
CA GLN A 100 20.91 -10.62 5.91
C GLN A 100 21.68 -10.16 4.67
N LEU A 101 21.02 -10.06 3.52
CA LEU A 101 21.64 -9.66 2.25
C LEU A 101 22.21 -8.24 2.31
N LEU A 102 21.53 -7.36 3.03
CA LEU A 102 21.96 -5.98 3.26
C LEU A 102 22.99 -5.83 4.39
N ASP A 103 23.20 -6.88 5.18
CA ASP A 103 23.90 -6.84 6.47
C ASP A 103 23.36 -5.77 7.44
N MET A 104 22.04 -5.53 7.38
CA MET A 104 21.33 -4.50 8.14
C MET A 104 20.45 -5.12 9.22
N ARG A 105 21.09 -5.73 10.22
CA ARG A 105 20.41 -6.47 11.30
C ARG A 105 20.17 -5.59 12.52
N LYS A 106 19.00 -4.98 12.60
CA LYS A 106 18.55 -4.20 13.77
C LYS A 106 17.08 -4.49 14.05
N ARG A 107 16.64 -4.33 15.29
CA ARG A 107 15.21 -4.29 15.62
C ARG A 107 14.62 -2.97 15.12
N MET A 108 13.55 -3.06 14.35
CA MET A 108 12.93 -1.93 13.65
C MET A 108 11.42 -1.98 13.87
N ASP A 109 10.73 -0.87 13.59
CA ASP A 109 9.28 -0.84 13.63
C ASP A 109 8.70 -1.74 12.54
N LYS A 110 7.53 -2.34 12.83
CA LYS A 110 6.91 -3.27 11.89
C LYS A 110 6.48 -2.56 10.62
N VAL A 111 6.78 -3.19 9.48
CA VAL A 111 6.38 -2.67 8.17
C VAL A 111 4.93 -3.05 7.90
N ASN A 112 4.12 -2.08 7.50
CA ASN A 112 2.74 -2.35 7.09
C ASN A 112 2.75 -2.91 5.66
N ILE A 113 2.09 -4.04 5.40
CA ILE A 113 1.91 -4.59 4.06
C ILE A 113 0.42 -4.55 3.71
N TYR A 114 0.03 -3.77 2.70
CA TYR A 114 -1.34 -3.70 2.22
C TYR A 114 -1.52 -4.58 0.98
N ILE A 115 -2.29 -5.65 1.12
CA ILE A 115 -2.64 -6.55 0.02
C ILE A 115 -3.83 -5.98 -0.74
N CYS A 116 -3.57 -5.42 -1.91
CA CYS A 116 -4.58 -4.96 -2.85
C CYS A 116 -5.06 -6.12 -3.73
N ARG A 117 -6.37 -6.18 -3.98
CA ARG A 117 -7.01 -7.21 -4.79
C ARG A 117 -6.57 -7.19 -6.25
N ASN A 118 -6.31 -5.99 -6.78
CA ASN A 118 -5.95 -5.78 -8.18
C ASN A 118 -5.17 -4.47 -8.36
N LYS A 119 -4.65 -4.29 -9.58
CA LYS A 119 -3.92 -3.08 -9.99
C LYS A 119 -4.74 -1.80 -9.81
N LYS A 120 -6.05 -1.84 -10.04
CA LYS A 120 -6.92 -0.67 -9.86
C LYS A 120 -6.92 -0.21 -8.39
N GLN A 121 -7.12 -1.12 -7.44
CA GLN A 121 -7.11 -0.79 -6.02
C GLN A 121 -5.73 -0.27 -5.57
N LEU A 122 -4.65 -0.87 -6.06
CA LEU A 122 -3.29 -0.39 -5.80
C LEU A 122 -3.11 1.06 -6.26
N HIS A 123 -3.56 1.36 -7.48
CA HIS A 123 -3.49 2.69 -8.06
C HIS A 123 -4.41 3.69 -7.34
N ASP A 124 -5.60 3.26 -6.91
CA ASP A 124 -6.52 4.09 -6.13
C ASP A 124 -5.89 4.47 -4.78
N ASN A 125 -5.25 3.52 -4.08
CA ASN A 125 -4.53 3.79 -2.83
C ASN A 125 -3.37 4.78 -3.05
N TYR A 126 -2.59 4.58 -4.11
CA TYR A 126 -1.51 5.49 -4.48
C TYR A 126 -2.03 6.92 -4.75
N TYR A 127 -3.12 7.05 -5.51
CA TYR A 127 -3.72 8.35 -5.81
C TYR A 127 -4.28 9.03 -4.55
N LYS A 128 -4.88 8.27 -3.62
CA LYS A 128 -5.36 8.82 -2.35
C LYS A 128 -4.25 9.47 -1.52
N ILE A 129 -3.06 8.86 -1.52
CA ILE A 129 -1.90 9.31 -0.73
C ILE A 129 -1.15 10.43 -1.45
N PHE A 130 -0.79 10.23 -2.72
CA PHE A 130 0.11 11.13 -3.45
C PHE A 130 -0.58 12.10 -4.41
N ARG A 131 -1.89 12.01 -4.59
CA ARG A 131 -2.71 12.85 -5.49
C ARG A 131 -2.18 12.92 -6.94
N ARG A 132 -1.56 11.82 -7.40
CA ARG A 132 -0.97 11.68 -8.73
C ARG A 132 -1.14 10.23 -9.24
N PRO A 133 -1.14 9.99 -10.57
CA PRO A 133 -1.32 8.64 -11.11
C PRO A 133 -0.18 7.70 -10.73
N CYS A 134 -0.53 6.44 -10.42
CA CYS A 134 0.45 5.39 -10.12
C CYS A 134 1.00 4.78 -11.41
N ARG A 135 2.32 4.56 -11.44
CA ARG A 135 3.03 3.86 -12.53
C ARG A 135 3.73 2.58 -12.06
N TYR A 136 3.56 2.20 -10.80
CA TYR A 136 4.32 1.13 -10.17
C TYR A 136 3.47 -0.14 -9.98
N ARG A 137 4.11 -1.31 -10.01
CA ARG A 137 3.47 -2.63 -9.82
C ARG A 137 3.28 -3.00 -8.34
N ALA A 138 4.20 -2.51 -7.51
CA ALA A 138 4.15 -2.39 -6.06
C ALA A 138 4.88 -1.10 -5.66
N TRP A 139 4.74 -0.64 -4.42
CA TRP A 139 5.47 0.53 -3.94
C TRP A 139 5.54 0.60 -2.42
N TYR A 140 6.66 1.10 -1.93
CA TYR A 140 6.89 1.51 -0.55
C TYR A 140 6.65 3.01 -0.34
N ALA A 141 5.98 3.37 0.75
CA ALA A 141 5.88 4.73 1.27
C ALA A 141 6.59 4.86 2.61
N TYR A 142 7.64 5.68 2.61
CA TYR A 142 8.50 5.93 3.75
C TYR A 142 7.74 6.48 4.96
N GLU A 143 6.94 7.53 4.75
CA GLU A 143 6.22 8.25 5.82
C GLU A 143 5.19 7.38 6.55
N LEU A 144 4.73 6.31 5.90
CA LEU A 144 3.75 5.36 6.45
C LEU A 144 4.39 4.04 6.91
N ASN A 145 5.70 3.88 6.65
CA ASN A 145 6.40 2.60 6.68
C ASN A 145 5.55 1.46 6.09
N ALA A 146 5.05 1.69 4.87
CA ALA A 146 4.01 0.86 4.27
C ALA A 146 4.36 0.42 2.86
N VAL A 147 4.28 -0.88 2.62
CA VAL A 147 4.39 -1.54 1.32
C VAL A 147 2.99 -1.83 0.80
N TYR A 148 2.72 -1.45 -0.45
CA TYR A 148 1.47 -1.75 -1.13
C TYR A 148 1.75 -2.67 -2.31
N VAL A 149 1.09 -3.82 -2.31
CA VAL A 149 1.23 -4.84 -3.34
C VAL A 149 -0.13 -5.20 -3.90
N ASN A 150 -0.19 -5.69 -5.15
CA ASN A 150 -1.40 -6.30 -5.67
C ASN A 150 -1.18 -7.80 -5.86
N HIS A 151 -2.03 -8.65 -5.28
CA HIS A 151 -1.78 -10.09 -5.27
C HIS A 151 -1.93 -10.78 -6.65
N GLN A 152 -2.36 -10.06 -7.70
CA GLN A 152 -2.47 -10.61 -9.05
C GLN A 152 -1.12 -10.66 -9.76
N ASP A 153 -0.28 -9.66 -9.51
CA ASP A 153 1.00 -9.39 -10.19
C ASP A 153 2.21 -9.44 -9.24
N LEU A 154 2.00 -9.85 -7.99
CA LEU A 154 3.05 -10.01 -6.98
C LEU A 154 3.92 -11.24 -7.27
N ASP A 155 5.20 -11.11 -6.95
CA ASP A 155 6.19 -12.16 -6.79
C ASP A 155 7.09 -11.85 -5.57
N GLU A 156 7.88 -12.83 -5.13
CA GLU A 156 8.76 -12.74 -3.95
C GLU A 156 9.82 -11.66 -4.09
N GLY A 157 10.41 -11.54 -5.28
CA GLY A 157 11.43 -10.56 -5.61
C GLY A 157 10.91 -9.14 -5.40
N MET A 158 9.75 -8.85 -5.98
CA MET A 158 9.03 -7.58 -5.80
C MET A 158 8.72 -7.29 -4.33
N LEU A 159 8.23 -8.27 -3.56
CA LEU A 159 7.98 -8.06 -2.14
C LEU A 159 9.28 -7.75 -1.39
N SER A 160 10.34 -8.52 -1.66
CA SER A 160 11.64 -8.35 -1.01
C SER A 160 12.30 -7.00 -1.34
N HIS A 161 12.13 -6.51 -2.57
CA HIS A 161 12.57 -5.19 -3.01
C HIS A 161 11.93 -4.08 -2.19
N GLU A 162 10.60 -4.11 -2.05
CA GLU A 162 9.88 -3.08 -1.30
C GLU A 162 10.13 -3.16 0.21
N LEU A 163 10.32 -4.37 0.77
CA LEU A 163 10.75 -4.55 2.15
C LEU A 163 12.18 -4.06 2.38
N ALA A 164 13.07 -4.26 1.41
CA ALA A 164 14.44 -3.74 1.46
C ALA A 164 14.45 -2.22 1.57
N HIS A 165 13.58 -1.50 0.84
CA HIS A 165 13.45 -0.05 0.99
C HIS A 165 13.12 0.37 2.42
N SER A 166 12.20 -0.35 3.09
CA SER A 166 11.90 -0.09 4.50
C SER A 166 13.11 -0.32 5.41
N ILE A 167 13.83 -1.44 5.23
CA ILE A 167 15.05 -1.76 5.99
C ILE A 167 16.11 -0.68 5.79
N ILE A 168 16.41 -0.32 4.54
CA ILE A 168 17.44 0.67 4.20
C ILE A 168 17.11 2.03 4.82
N ASP A 169 15.88 2.49 4.64
CA ASP A 169 15.45 3.83 5.05
C ASP A 169 15.38 3.98 6.59
N HIS A 170 15.20 2.88 7.34
CA HIS A 170 15.06 2.89 8.80
C HIS A 170 16.25 2.28 9.55
N TYR A 171 17.25 1.75 8.84
CA TYR A 171 18.47 1.24 9.47
C TYR A 171 19.46 2.38 9.79
N LEU A 172 19.66 3.29 8.82
CA LEU A 172 20.56 4.44 8.96
C LEU A 172 19.86 5.60 9.66
N LEU A 173 20.65 6.45 10.34
CA LEU A 173 20.14 7.68 10.96
C LEU A 173 19.64 8.70 9.94
N VAL A 174 20.27 8.73 8.77
CA VAL A 174 19.92 9.60 7.64
C VAL A 174 19.58 8.71 6.47
N ARG A 175 18.42 8.97 5.87
CA ARG A 175 17.96 8.26 4.69
C ARG A 175 19.00 8.36 3.57
N PRO A 176 19.40 7.23 2.95
CA PRO A 176 20.35 7.30 1.85
C PRO A 176 19.72 7.96 0.61
N PRO A 177 20.54 8.48 -0.32
CA PRO A 177 20.07 8.95 -1.61
C PRO A 177 19.28 7.85 -2.34
N ARG A 178 18.20 8.25 -3.01
CA ARG A 178 17.28 7.31 -3.69
C ARG A 178 18.01 6.31 -4.60
N ALA A 179 18.97 6.78 -5.40
CA ALA A 179 19.71 5.91 -6.31
C ALA A 179 20.44 4.77 -5.58
N SER A 180 21.05 5.07 -4.42
CA SER A 180 21.72 4.06 -3.59
C SER A 180 20.73 3.07 -2.99
N ALA A 181 19.58 3.55 -2.50
CA ALA A 181 18.53 2.69 -1.96
C ALA A 181 17.98 1.72 -3.03
N GLU A 182 17.74 2.20 -4.26
CA GLU A 182 17.28 1.33 -5.36
C GLU A 182 18.32 0.28 -5.74
N ILE A 183 19.62 0.61 -5.73
CA ILE A 183 20.69 -0.37 -6.01
C ILE A 183 20.67 -1.49 -4.97
N LEU A 184 20.57 -1.13 -3.68
CA LEU A 184 20.52 -2.09 -2.58
C LEU A 184 19.23 -2.93 -2.59
N ALA A 185 18.07 -2.31 -2.84
CA ALA A 185 16.80 -3.02 -2.98
C ALA A 185 16.82 -4.00 -4.17
N SER A 186 17.37 -3.57 -5.31
CA SER A 186 17.54 -4.42 -6.50
C SER A 186 18.56 -5.54 -6.28
N TYR A 187 19.50 -5.38 -5.36
CA TYR A 187 20.39 -6.46 -4.93
C TYR A 187 19.61 -7.50 -4.12
N VAL A 188 18.78 -7.07 -3.16
CA VAL A 188 17.92 -8.00 -2.39
C VAL A 188 17.00 -8.81 -3.31
N ASP A 189 16.32 -8.16 -4.25
CA ASP A 189 15.44 -8.81 -5.22
C ASP A 189 16.17 -9.95 -5.97
N ARG A 190 17.31 -9.64 -6.58
CA ARG A 190 18.06 -10.57 -7.43
C ARG A 190 18.71 -11.72 -6.66
N HIS A 191 19.03 -11.52 -5.38
CA HIS A 191 19.79 -12.47 -4.56
C HIS A 191 18.93 -13.14 -3.47
N LEU A 192 17.60 -12.99 -3.54
CA LEU A 192 16.68 -13.51 -2.53
C LEU A 192 16.82 -15.03 -2.32
N PHE A 193 17.14 -15.77 -3.37
CA PHE A 193 17.21 -17.25 -3.37
C PHE A 193 18.62 -17.83 -3.29
N ASP A 194 19.64 -16.98 -3.15
CA ASP A 194 21.05 -17.40 -3.03
C ASP A 194 21.37 -18.09 -1.69
#